data_AF-A0A821R8H7-F1
#
_entry.id   AF-A0A821R8H7-F1
#
_cell.length_a   1.000
_cell.length_b   1.000
_cell.length_c   1.000
_cell.angle_alpha   90.00
_cell.angle_beta   90.00
_cell.angle_gamma   90.00
#
_symmetry.space_group_name_H-M   'P 1'
#
loop_
_entity.id
_entity.type
_entity.pdbx_description
1 polymer ?
#
loop_
_entity_poly.entity_id
_entity_poly.type
_entity_poly.pdbx_seq_one_letter_code
_entity_poly.pdbx_strand_id
1 'polypeptide(L)'
;MNRFLFPRLNSSIIRLCYRSTSTNFGLTNRDRKRFYKKVSVVESSQIPTKYEILLDQHQLKTPLGNIITIENEFLALALAQEWNQQYKKIDLSSMHLYSLINTFIDNPLKFTKNQLIEKLMYFLD
;
A
#
# COMPACT_ATOMS: atom_id res chain seq x y z
N MET A 1 24.20 -67.66 -4.63
CA MET A 1 22.90 -67.30 -5.23
C MET A 1 22.77 -65.79 -5.25
N ASN A 2 22.63 -65.25 -6.46
CA ASN A 2 22.14 -63.92 -6.88
C ASN A 2 22.79 -62.63 -6.35
N ARG A 3 23.58 -62.03 -7.25
CA ARG A 3 23.77 -60.58 -7.48
C ARG A 3 22.44 -59.84 -7.46
N PHE A 4 22.40 -58.58 -7.02
CA PHE A 4 21.69 -57.42 -7.61
C PHE A 4 22.08 -56.15 -6.80
N LEU A 5 23.06 -55.36 -7.25
CA LEU A 5 22.91 -54.07 -7.95
C LEU A 5 22.49 -52.89 -7.05
N PHE A 6 23.47 -52.03 -6.72
CA PHE A 6 23.25 -50.65 -6.27
C PHE A 6 22.63 -49.81 -7.40
N PRO A 7 21.70 -48.90 -7.12
CA PRO A 7 21.58 -47.65 -7.86
C PRO A 7 22.24 -46.51 -7.08
N ARG A 8 23.20 -45.85 -7.73
CA ARG A 8 23.52 -44.43 -7.50
C ARG A 8 22.32 -43.59 -7.95
N LEU A 9 22.17 -42.41 -7.34
CA LEU A 9 21.46 -41.17 -7.75
C LEU A 9 20.81 -40.58 -6.48
N ASN A 10 20.86 -39.31 -6.14
CA ASN A 10 21.43 -38.14 -6.78
C ASN A 10 21.57 -37.06 -5.69
N SER A 11 22.66 -36.30 -5.72
CA SER A 11 22.86 -35.16 -4.83
C SER A 11 21.79 -34.11 -5.08
N SER A 12 20.88 -33.93 -4.14
CA SER A 12 20.06 -32.73 -4.05
C SER A 12 20.01 -32.32 -2.58
N ILE A 13 20.94 -31.43 -2.23
CA ILE A 13 20.91 -30.66 -1.00
C ILE A 13 19.54 -29.98 -0.97
N ILE A 14 18.67 -30.43 -0.08
CA ILE A 14 17.44 -29.74 0.27
C ILE A 14 17.89 -28.40 0.84
N ARG A 15 17.93 -27.36 -0.01
CA ARG A 15 17.97 -25.98 0.46
C ARG A 15 16.61 -25.73 1.07
N LEU A 16 16.53 -25.96 2.37
CA LEU A 16 15.48 -25.44 3.22
C LEU A 16 15.63 -23.91 3.19
N CYS A 17 15.06 -23.27 2.17
CA CYS A 17 14.94 -21.81 2.14
C CYS A 17 13.95 -21.43 3.23
N TYR A 18 14.45 -21.16 4.43
CA TYR A 18 13.70 -20.43 5.43
C TYR A 18 13.50 -19.03 4.87
N ARG A 19 12.39 -18.81 4.16
CA ARG A 19 11.96 -17.48 3.75
C ARG A 19 11.54 -16.78 5.02
N SER A 20 12.48 -16.10 5.67
CA SER A 20 12.18 -15.13 6.69
C SER A 20 11.24 -14.10 6.07
N THR A 21 9.95 -14.21 6.36
CA THR A 21 9.03 -13.09 6.20
C THR A 21 9.39 -12.10 7.29
N SER A 22 10.48 -11.38 7.05
CA SER A 22 10.76 -10.14 7.73
C SER A 22 9.61 -9.19 7.35
N THR A 23 8.55 -9.21 8.15
CA THR A 23 7.61 -8.10 8.28
C THR A 23 8.41 -6.93 8.82
N ASN A 24 9.15 -6.27 7.93
CA ASN A 24 9.72 -4.95 8.19
C ASN A 24 8.54 -3.98 8.24
N PHE A 25 7.83 -3.96 9.37
CA PHE A 25 7.13 -2.76 9.82
C PHE A 25 8.20 -1.75 10.23
N GLY A 26 8.93 -1.26 9.22
CA GLY A 26 10.02 -0.31 9.40
C GLY A 26 9.45 1.05 9.77
N LEU A 27 9.22 1.29 11.05
CA LEU A 27 9.00 2.61 11.66
C LEU A 27 10.31 3.42 11.75
N THR A 28 11.21 3.24 10.80
CA THR A 28 12.28 4.22 10.57
C THR A 28 11.83 4.99 9.35
N ASN A 29 11.60 6.29 9.50
CA ASN A 29 11.47 7.22 8.38
C ASN A 29 12.82 7.20 7.64
N ARG A 30 13.08 6.12 6.89
CA ARG A 30 14.21 6.01 5.99
C ARG A 30 13.84 6.93 4.86
N ASP A 31 14.20 8.21 5.02
CA ASP A 31 14.06 9.29 4.04
C ASP A 31 13.99 8.74 2.61
N ARG A 32 12.76 8.44 2.15
CA ARG A 32 12.60 7.76 0.87
C ARG A 32 12.83 8.82 -0.18
N LYS A 33 13.86 8.65 -1.01
CA LYS A 33 14.08 9.54 -2.14
C LYS A 33 12.82 9.53 -3.03
N ARG A 34 12.42 10.69 -3.53
CA ARG A 34 11.36 10.80 -4.53
C ARG A 34 11.73 9.92 -5.74
N PHE A 35 10.86 8.97 -6.06
CA PHE A 35 11.10 7.96 -7.11
C PHE A 35 10.28 8.20 -8.39
N TYR A 36 9.41 9.22 -8.40
CA TYR A 36 8.51 9.57 -9.50
C TYR A 36 8.77 10.99 -10.00
N LYS A 37 8.46 11.28 -11.27
CA LYS A 37 8.62 12.62 -11.86
C LYS A 37 7.31 13.37 -11.95
N LYS A 38 6.26 12.74 -12.46
CA LYS A 38 4.95 13.33 -12.71
C LYS A 38 3.89 12.67 -11.84
N VAL A 39 2.89 13.45 -11.44
CA VAL A 39 1.67 12.95 -10.82
C VAL A 39 0.51 13.34 -11.71
N SER A 40 -0.34 12.39 -12.05
CA SER A 40 -1.54 12.62 -12.85
C SER A 40 -2.77 12.02 -12.18
N VAL A 41 -3.91 12.64 -12.44
CA VAL A 41 -5.23 12.12 -12.05
C VAL A 41 -5.89 11.57 -13.31
N VAL A 42 -6.41 10.35 -13.20
CA VAL A 42 -7.13 9.67 -14.29
C VAL A 42 -8.55 9.40 -13.83
N GLU A 43 -9.50 9.79 -14.65
CA GLU A 43 -10.90 9.45 -14.46
C GLU A 43 -11.20 8.08 -15.10
N SER A 44 -11.83 7.20 -14.34
CA SER A 44 -12.36 5.92 -14.80
C SER A 44 -13.74 6.15 -15.41
N SER A 45 -13.97 5.61 -16.60
CA SER A 45 -15.26 5.68 -17.31
C SER A 45 -16.36 4.80 -16.69
N GLN A 46 -16.13 4.23 -15.51
CA GLN A 46 -17.11 3.42 -14.78
C GLN A 46 -18.16 4.31 -14.10
N ILE A 47 -19.34 3.76 -13.83
CA ILE A 47 -20.41 4.44 -13.08
C ILE A 47 -20.55 3.70 -11.73
N PRO A 48 -20.41 4.38 -10.57
CA PRO A 48 -20.09 5.80 -10.39
C PRO A 48 -18.68 6.16 -10.87
N THR A 49 -18.48 7.41 -11.30
CA THR A 49 -17.17 7.92 -11.73
C THR A 49 -16.18 7.85 -10.59
N LYS A 50 -14.98 7.37 -10.90
CA LYS A 50 -13.89 7.21 -9.92
C LYS A 50 -12.62 7.81 -10.48
N TYR A 51 -11.84 8.38 -9.58
CA TYR A 51 -10.57 9.01 -9.86
C TYR A 51 -9.45 8.16 -9.26
N GLU A 52 -8.43 7.93 -10.06
CA GLU A 52 -7.20 7.25 -9.68
C GLU A 52 -6.02 8.21 -9.80
N ILE A 53 -5.04 8.05 -8.90
CA ILE A 53 -3.80 8.83 -8.95
C ILE A 53 -2.69 7.94 -9.50
N LEU A 54 -2.01 8.44 -10.52
CA LEU A 54 -0.84 7.80 -11.10
C LEU A 54 0.43 8.58 -10.74
N LEU A 55 1.45 7.85 -10.28
CA LEU A 55 2.82 8.33 -10.18
C LEU A 55 3.57 7.86 -11.42
N ASP A 56 3.91 8.79 -12.30
CA ASP A 56 4.36 8.58 -13.68
C ASP A 56 3.38 7.75 -14.52
N GLN A 57 3.41 6.42 -14.36
CA GLN A 57 2.56 5.45 -15.05
C GLN A 57 2.03 4.36 -14.09
N HIS A 58 2.39 4.42 -12.82
CA HIS A 58 2.01 3.43 -11.82
C HIS A 58 0.87 3.95 -10.95
N GLN A 59 -0.15 3.12 -10.77
CA GLN A 59 -1.24 3.40 -9.84
C GLN A 59 -0.71 3.52 -8.41
N LEU A 60 -1.17 4.58 -7.73
CA LEU A 60 -0.88 4.78 -6.33
C LEU A 60 -1.58 3.71 -5.47
N LYS A 61 -0.84 3.13 -4.53
CA LYS A 61 -1.31 2.06 -3.66
C LYS A 61 -1.16 2.38 -2.18
N THR A 62 -1.98 1.73 -1.39
CA THR A 62 -1.85 1.69 0.07
C THR A 62 -0.69 0.77 0.49
N PRO A 63 -0.15 0.86 1.72
CA PRO A 63 0.80 -0.08 2.28
C PRO A 63 0.33 -1.54 2.26
N LEU A 64 -0.98 -1.80 2.34
CA LEU A 64 -1.54 -3.14 2.14
C LEU A 64 -1.65 -3.57 0.67
N GLY A 65 -1.33 -2.68 -0.26
CA GLY A 65 -1.32 -2.96 -1.70
C GLY A 65 -2.63 -2.69 -2.43
N ASN A 66 -3.62 -2.10 -1.76
CA ASN A 66 -4.89 -1.72 -2.37
C ASN A 66 -4.70 -0.50 -3.28
N ILE A 67 -5.42 -0.44 -4.40
CA ILE A 67 -5.38 0.71 -5.30
C ILE A 67 -6.22 1.84 -4.69
N ILE A 68 -5.68 3.06 -4.68
CA ILE A 68 -6.40 4.23 -4.19
C ILE A 68 -7.39 4.69 -5.26
N THR A 69 -8.67 4.52 -4.97
CA THR A 69 -9.79 5.00 -5.81
C THR A 69 -10.63 5.98 -5.01
N ILE A 70 -10.96 7.12 -5.63
CA ILE A 70 -11.64 8.24 -4.97
C ILE A 70 -12.84 8.64 -5.82
N GLU A 71 -14.00 8.87 -5.21
CA GLU A 71 -15.22 9.27 -5.94
C GLU A 71 -15.29 10.79 -6.18
N ASN A 72 -14.61 11.59 -5.36
CA ASN A 72 -14.60 13.05 -5.46
C ASN A 72 -13.35 13.56 -6.20
N GLU A 73 -13.55 14.28 -7.29
CA GLU A 73 -12.49 14.89 -8.11
C GLU A 73 -11.58 15.81 -7.29
N PHE A 74 -12.15 16.70 -6.48
CA PHE A 74 -11.38 17.67 -5.69
C PHE A 74 -10.46 16.99 -4.70
N LEU A 75 -10.91 15.87 -4.10
CA LEU A 75 -10.10 15.09 -3.18
C LEU A 75 -8.95 14.40 -3.92
N ALA A 76 -9.19 13.90 -5.13
CA ALA A 76 -8.13 13.31 -5.97
C ALA A 76 -7.09 14.35 -6.41
N LEU A 77 -7.53 15.56 -6.78
CA LEU A 77 -6.64 16.68 -7.11
C LEU A 77 -5.80 17.13 -5.91
N ALA A 78 -6.41 17.25 -4.73
CA ALA A 78 -5.71 17.61 -3.50
C ALA A 78 -4.63 16.58 -3.15
N LEU A 79 -4.96 15.29 -3.25
CA LEU A 79 -3.99 14.23 -3.02
C LEU A 79 -2.87 14.23 -4.07
N ALA A 80 -3.20 14.43 -5.35
CA ALA A 80 -2.19 14.56 -6.40
C ALA A 80 -1.24 15.76 -6.14
N GLN A 81 -1.78 16.87 -5.63
CA GLN A 81 -0.99 18.04 -5.26
C GLN A 81 -0.06 17.76 -4.08
N GLU A 82 -0.52 17.05 -3.05
CA GLU A 82 0.27 16.64 -1.88
C GLU A 82 1.48 15.77 -2.31
N TRP A 83 1.29 14.89 -3.29
CA TRP A 83 2.36 14.12 -3.92
C TRP A 83 3.28 15.00 -4.80
N ASN A 84 2.74 15.97 -5.54
CA ASN A 84 3.57 16.89 -6.35
C ASN A 84 4.49 17.78 -5.50
N GLN A 85 4.06 18.15 -4.29
CA GLN A 85 4.79 19.01 -3.35
C GLN A 85 6.05 18.35 -2.76
N GLN A 86 6.22 17.03 -2.92
CA GLN A 86 7.40 16.33 -2.41
C GLN A 86 8.63 16.69 -3.24
N TYR A 87 9.71 17.17 -2.63
CA TYR A 87 10.91 17.59 -3.37
C TYR A 87 11.91 16.43 -3.59
N LYS A 88 12.99 16.39 -2.80
CA LYS A 88 14.06 15.39 -2.94
C LYS A 88 13.72 14.08 -2.22
N LYS A 89 12.98 14.19 -1.13
CA LYS A 89 12.57 13.10 -0.25
C LYS A 89 11.05 13.18 -0.09
N ILE A 90 10.44 12.02 0.11
CA ILE A 90 9.03 11.89 0.43
C ILE A 90 8.92 12.03 1.95
N ASP A 91 8.34 13.15 2.39
CA ASP A 91 8.09 13.41 3.80
C ASP A 91 6.64 13.04 4.14
N LEU A 92 6.44 11.84 4.68
CA LEU A 92 5.12 11.36 5.08
C LEU A 92 4.45 12.23 6.15
N SER A 93 5.23 12.97 6.95
CA SER A 93 4.65 13.85 7.98
C SER A 93 3.91 15.05 7.37
N SER A 94 4.30 15.46 6.16
CA SER A 94 3.62 16.50 5.39
C SER A 94 2.39 16.00 4.63
N MET A 95 2.17 14.68 4.57
CA MET A 95 1.15 14.05 3.71
C MET A 95 -0.06 13.55 4.51
N HIS A 96 -0.78 14.47 5.15
CA HIS A 96 -1.94 14.16 5.99
C HIS A 96 -3.11 13.54 5.22
N LEU A 97 -3.40 14.02 4.00
CA LEU A 97 -4.53 13.49 3.22
C LEU A 97 -4.26 12.05 2.79
N TYR A 98 -3.05 11.78 2.29
CA TYR A 98 -2.62 10.42 1.97
C TYR A 98 -2.70 9.50 3.20
N SER A 99 -2.24 9.94 4.36
CA SER A 99 -2.30 9.13 5.60
C SER A 99 -3.73 8.77 6.01
N LEU A 100 -4.66 9.74 5.92
CA LEU A 100 -6.06 9.54 6.26
C LEU A 100 -6.74 8.58 5.27
N ILE A 101 -6.58 8.83 3.97
CA ILE A 101 -7.14 7.99 2.91
C ILE A 101 -6.61 6.56 3.03
N ASN A 102 -5.33 6.42 3.35
CA ASN A 102 -4.73 5.13 3.55
C ASN A 102 -5.40 4.35 4.68
N THR A 103 -5.64 5.01 5.81
CA THR A 103 -6.32 4.42 6.97
C THR A 103 -7.77 4.08 6.66
N PHE A 104 -8.45 4.93 5.89
CA PHE A 104 -9.83 4.71 5.45
C PHE A 104 -9.97 3.46 4.57
N ILE A 105 -9.07 3.30 3.58
CA ILE A 105 -9.09 2.17 2.65
C ILE A 105 -8.65 0.88 3.33
N ASP A 106 -7.54 0.92 4.08
CA ASP A 106 -6.96 -0.29 4.68
C ASP A 106 -7.72 -0.76 5.93
N ASN A 107 -8.45 0.13 6.60
CA ASN A 107 -9.17 -0.10 7.85
C ASN A 107 -8.41 -1.05 8.82
N PRO A 108 -7.19 -0.68 9.27
CA PRO A 108 -6.35 -1.58 10.07
C PRO A 108 -7.01 -1.98 11.40
N LEU A 109 -7.86 -1.11 11.94
CA LEU A 109 -8.60 -1.34 13.18
C LEU A 109 -9.86 -2.20 12.98
N LYS A 110 -10.25 -2.45 11.73
CA LYS A 110 -11.43 -3.23 11.34
C LYS A 110 -12.72 -2.78 12.02
N PHE A 111 -12.85 -1.49 12.27
CA PHE A 111 -14.08 -0.97 12.86
C PHE A 111 -15.21 -1.02 11.85
N THR A 112 -16.37 -1.44 12.34
CA THR A 112 -17.63 -1.30 11.62
C THR A 112 -18.16 0.12 11.79
N LYS A 113 -19.06 0.54 10.89
CA LYS A 113 -19.67 1.87 10.93
C LYS A 113 -20.32 2.17 12.29
N ASN A 114 -21.01 1.20 12.88
CA ASN A 114 -21.70 1.36 14.16
C ASN A 114 -20.72 1.60 15.31
N GLN A 115 -19.64 0.82 15.38
CA GLN A 115 -18.59 1.00 16.40
C GLN A 115 -17.90 2.36 16.29
N LEU A 116 -17.75 2.89 15.06
CA LEU A 116 -17.19 4.21 14.86
C LEU A 116 -18.16 5.31 15.32
N ILE A 117 -19.46 5.15 15.05
CA ILE A 117 -20.50 6.07 15.54
C ILE A 117 -20.53 6.08 17.07
N GLU A 118 -20.53 4.92 17.73
CA GLU A 118 -20.50 4.82 19.20
C GLU A 118 -19.28 5.55 19.79
N LYS A 119 -18.11 5.39 19.19
CA LYS A 119 -16.90 6.12 19.61
C LYS A 119 -17.02 7.62 19.42
N LEU A 120 -17.66 8.08 18.34
CA LEU A 120 -17.90 9.50 18.12
C LEU A 120 -18.89 10.06 19.14
N MET A 121 -19.96 9.30 19.47
CA MET A 121 -20.93 9.71 20.48
C MET A 121 -20.29 9.84 21.87
N TYR A 122 -19.36 8.93 22.22
CA TYR A 122 -18.60 9.02 23.47
C TYR A 122 -17.81 10.32 23.64
N PHE A 123 -17.43 11.00 22.54
CA PHE A 123 -16.76 12.32 22.62
C PHE A 123 -17.73 13.50 22.74
N LEU A 124 -19.03 13.29 22.49
CA LEU A 124 -20.07 14.31 22.58
C LEU A 124 -20.79 14.31 23.94
N ASP A 125 -20.78 13.16 24.63
CA ASP A 125 -21.21 13.03 26.03
C ASP A 125 -20.21 13.66 27.00
#